data_AF-A0A3L6FW42-F1
#
_entry.id   AF-A0A3L6FW42-F1
#
_cell.length_a   1.000
_cell.length_b   1.000
_cell.length_c   1.000
_cell.angle_alpha   90.00
_cell.angle_beta   90.00
_cell.angle_gamma   90.00
#
_symmetry.space_group_name_H-M   'P 1'
#
loop_
_entity.id
_entity.type
_entity.pdbx_description
1 polymer ?
#
loop_
_entity_poly.entity_id
_entity_poly.type
_entity_poly.pdbx_seq_one_letter_code
_entity_poly.pdbx_strand_id
1 'polypeptide(L)'
;MALLLNSEGISGPLSTGLGAFSNSSYLALANNKLTRPIPPSVEHPHHSLREIVLLNNQLSGCLPDELGMLSKAVVIDAGMNQLTGPIPPLFSCLSRVEQLNLAGNSLYGHVPDALCRLAGPAGRLSNLTLSCNYFVAVGPACAALIKDGGVLDVKHNCISGFPNQRPAAECAAF
;
A
#
# COMPACT_ATOMS: atom_id res chain seq x y z
N MET A 1 -5.84 -22.08 1.39
CA MET A 1 -5.08 -22.16 2.66
C MET A 1 -4.83 -20.74 3.18
N ALA A 2 -4.57 -20.54 4.47
CA ALA A 2 -4.30 -19.22 5.04
C ALA A 2 -3.07 -19.31 5.96
N LEU A 3 -2.18 -18.32 5.93
CA LEU A 3 -1.10 -18.15 6.89
C LEU A 3 -1.40 -16.92 7.74
N LEU A 4 -1.76 -17.14 9.01
CA LEU A 4 -2.16 -16.11 9.96
C LEU A 4 -1.19 -16.13 11.14
N LEU A 5 -0.27 -15.17 11.17
CA LEU A 5 0.82 -15.06 12.14
C LEU A 5 0.92 -13.61 12.67
N ASN A 6 -0.22 -12.98 12.91
CA ASN A 6 -0.28 -11.63 13.47
C ASN A 6 0.19 -11.64 14.93
N SER A 7 0.95 -10.63 15.36
CA SER A 7 1.35 -10.45 16.76
C SER A 7 2.23 -11.57 17.35
N GLU A 8 2.95 -12.31 16.52
CA GLU A 8 3.80 -13.45 16.93
C GLU A 8 5.24 -13.03 17.27
N GLY A 9 5.56 -11.74 17.22
CA GLY A 9 6.90 -11.21 17.49
C GLY A 9 7.95 -11.60 16.44
N ILE A 10 7.51 -12.02 15.25
CA ILE A 10 8.38 -12.43 14.13
C ILE A 10 9.25 -11.25 13.73
N SER A 11 10.55 -11.48 13.61
CA SER A 11 11.54 -10.46 13.25
C SER A 11 12.39 -10.88 12.05
N GLY A 12 13.17 -9.94 11.52
CA GLY A 12 13.97 -10.16 10.31
C GLY A 12 13.20 -9.83 9.02
N PRO A 13 13.76 -10.15 7.86
CA PRO A 13 13.14 -9.85 6.57
C PRO A 13 11.92 -10.73 6.29
N LEU A 14 11.02 -10.25 5.44
CA LEU A 14 10.02 -11.11 4.81
C LEU A 14 10.74 -12.17 3.96
N SER A 15 10.45 -13.45 4.20
CA SER A 15 11.15 -14.56 3.54
C SER A 15 10.99 -14.50 2.02
N THR A 16 12.07 -14.74 1.27
CA THR A 16 11.99 -14.86 -0.20
C THR A 16 11.29 -16.14 -0.65
N GLY A 17 11.06 -17.09 0.27
CA GLY A 17 10.34 -18.33 0.07
C GLY A 17 8.82 -18.18 0.04
N LEU A 18 8.25 -16.98 -0.15
CA LEU A 18 6.80 -16.76 -0.22
C LEU A 18 6.11 -17.64 -1.28
N GLY A 19 6.84 -18.03 -2.34
CA GLY A 19 6.35 -18.96 -3.36
C GLY A 19 6.02 -20.37 -2.84
N ALA A 20 6.58 -20.79 -1.70
CA ALA A 20 6.17 -22.03 -1.02
C ALA A 20 4.71 -21.95 -0.51
N PHE A 21 4.17 -20.74 -0.35
CA PHE A 21 2.78 -20.49 0.00
C PHE A 21 1.93 -20.12 -1.23
N SER A 22 2.33 -20.52 -2.45
CA SER A 22 1.61 -20.27 -3.71
C SER A 22 0.16 -20.74 -3.75
N ASN A 23 -0.31 -21.51 -2.76
CA ASN A 23 -1.70 -21.93 -2.57
C ASN A 23 -2.43 -21.22 -1.41
N SER A 24 -1.79 -20.25 -0.74
CA SER A 24 -2.40 -19.47 0.33
C SER A 24 -3.19 -18.30 -0.24
N SER A 25 -4.45 -18.17 0.18
CA SER A 25 -5.32 -17.06 -0.18
C SER A 25 -5.14 -15.86 0.76
N TYR A 26 -4.59 -16.08 1.96
CA TYR A 26 -4.45 -15.07 3.00
C TYR A 26 -3.05 -15.16 3.59
N LEU A 27 -2.35 -14.03 3.65
CA LEU A 27 -1.06 -13.85 4.32
C LEU A 27 -1.20 -12.69 5.31
N ALA A 28 -1.38 -13.01 6.58
CA ALA A 28 -1.50 -12.00 7.64
C ALA A 28 -0.30 -12.09 8.58
N LEU A 29 0.50 -11.02 8.60
CA LEU A 29 1.74 -10.85 9.37
C LEU A 29 1.74 -9.51 10.12
N ALA A 30 0.57 -8.96 10.41
CA ALA A 30 0.42 -7.68 11.08
C ALA A 30 1.00 -7.68 12.49
N ASN A 31 1.42 -6.52 12.99
CA ASN A 31 1.90 -6.32 14.36
C ASN A 31 3.10 -7.20 14.72
N ASN A 32 4.07 -7.31 13.82
CA ASN A 32 5.32 -8.04 14.03
C ASN A 32 6.50 -7.05 14.05
N LYS A 33 7.72 -7.60 13.97
CA LYS A 33 8.98 -6.85 13.91
C LYS A 33 9.69 -7.13 12.58
N LEU A 34 8.94 -7.36 11.51
CA LEU A 34 9.51 -7.59 10.19
C LEU A 34 10.25 -6.33 9.73
N THR A 35 11.41 -6.51 9.16
CA THR A 35 12.34 -5.43 8.75
C THR A 35 12.69 -5.59 7.27
N ARG A 36 13.52 -4.68 6.76
CA ARG A 36 14.06 -4.72 5.38
C ARG A 36 12.95 -4.51 4.32
N PRO A 37 13.34 -4.38 3.03
CA PRO A 37 12.36 -4.24 1.96
C PRO A 37 11.46 -5.45 1.77
N ILE A 38 10.25 -5.18 1.28
CA ILE A 38 9.38 -6.19 0.70
C ILE A 38 10.11 -6.74 -0.53
N PRO A 39 10.44 -8.03 -0.57
CA PRO A 39 11.21 -8.59 -1.68
C PRO A 39 10.32 -8.69 -2.95
N PRO A 40 10.90 -8.55 -4.16
CA PRO A 40 10.21 -8.75 -5.43
C PRO A 40 9.37 -10.03 -5.46
N SER A 41 9.91 -11.12 -4.89
CA SER A 41 9.31 -12.45 -4.71
C SER A 41 7.93 -12.51 -4.01
N VAL A 42 7.38 -11.36 -3.61
CA VAL A 42 6.03 -11.21 -3.05
C VAL A 42 4.93 -11.49 -4.08
N GLU A 43 5.24 -11.42 -5.37
CA GLU A 43 4.36 -11.76 -6.49
C GLU A 43 4.18 -13.25 -6.75
N HIS A 44 5.06 -14.13 -6.25
CA HIS A 44 4.96 -15.57 -6.49
C HIS A 44 3.54 -16.17 -6.27
N PRO A 45 2.79 -15.83 -5.19
CA PRO A 45 1.41 -16.30 -5.01
C PRO A 45 0.34 -15.50 -5.78
N HIS A 46 0.67 -14.73 -6.83
CA HIS A 46 -0.25 -13.86 -7.57
C HIS A 46 -1.52 -14.54 -8.13
N HIS A 47 -1.50 -15.85 -8.36
CA HIS A 47 -2.65 -16.61 -8.84
C HIS A 47 -3.69 -16.92 -7.76
N SER A 48 -3.33 -16.87 -6.48
CA SER A 48 -4.15 -17.36 -5.38
C SER A 48 -4.35 -16.36 -4.23
N LEU A 49 -3.38 -15.46 -4.02
CA LEU A 49 -3.40 -14.51 -2.90
C LEU A 49 -4.53 -13.50 -3.06
N ARG A 50 -5.40 -13.43 -2.05
CA ARG A 50 -6.51 -12.48 -1.94
C ARG A 50 -6.22 -11.38 -0.93
N GLU A 51 -5.53 -11.71 0.15
CA GLU A 51 -5.24 -10.74 1.20
C GLU A 51 -3.80 -10.85 1.64
N ILE A 52 -3.13 -9.70 1.70
CA ILE A 52 -1.80 -9.54 2.29
C ILE A 52 -1.85 -8.40 3.30
N VAL A 53 -1.57 -8.74 4.56
CA VAL A 53 -1.62 -7.80 5.69
C VAL A 53 -0.26 -7.77 6.36
N LEU A 54 0.48 -6.70 6.13
CA LEU A 54 1.82 -6.39 6.66
C LEU A 54 1.79 -5.19 7.63
N LEU A 55 0.59 -4.73 7.99
CA LEU A 55 0.33 -3.61 8.90
C LEU A 55 1.21 -3.64 10.14
N ASN A 56 1.74 -2.48 10.54
CA ASN A 56 2.45 -2.29 11.80
C ASN A 56 3.67 -3.22 11.94
N ASN A 57 4.66 -2.98 11.10
CA ASN A 57 5.97 -3.62 11.09
C ASN A 57 7.07 -2.55 10.94
N GLN A 58 8.30 -2.96 10.65
CA GLN A 58 9.47 -2.11 10.42
C GLN A 58 10.01 -2.28 8.99
N LEU A 59 9.14 -2.65 8.04
CA LEU A 59 9.51 -2.81 6.63
C LEU A 59 9.96 -1.46 6.06
N SER A 60 11.02 -1.46 5.24
CA SER A 60 11.67 -0.22 4.79
C SER A 60 12.07 -0.26 3.32
N GLY A 61 12.48 0.87 2.75
CA GLY A 61 12.79 0.96 1.32
C GLY A 61 11.54 1.04 0.45
N CYS A 62 11.73 0.95 -0.87
CA CYS A 62 10.65 1.16 -1.84
C CYS A 62 9.65 -0.01 -1.91
N LEU A 63 8.41 0.31 -2.24
CA LEU A 63 7.43 -0.68 -2.70
C LEU A 63 7.93 -1.32 -4.01
N PRO A 64 7.99 -2.67 -4.11
CA PRO A 64 8.36 -3.33 -5.36
C PRO A 64 7.23 -3.25 -6.39
N ASP A 65 7.59 -3.16 -7.68
CA ASP A 65 6.66 -3.18 -8.82
C ASP A 65 5.82 -4.47 -8.82
N GLU A 66 6.44 -5.57 -8.39
CA GLU A 66 5.90 -6.91 -8.28
C GLU A 66 4.66 -7.00 -7.38
N LEU A 67 4.52 -6.11 -6.39
CA LEU A 67 3.30 -6.07 -5.57
C LEU A 67 2.06 -5.73 -6.42
N GLY A 68 2.23 -4.94 -7.49
CA GLY A 68 1.18 -4.64 -8.47
C GLY A 68 0.76 -5.84 -9.33
N MET A 69 1.54 -6.93 -9.34
CA MET A 69 1.23 -8.15 -10.11
C MET A 69 0.25 -9.09 -9.39
N LEU A 70 -0.10 -8.80 -8.13
CA LEU A 70 -1.07 -9.56 -7.33
C LEU A 70 -2.52 -9.32 -7.81
N SER A 71 -2.82 -9.68 -9.06
CA SER A 71 -4.10 -9.43 -9.74
C SER A 71 -5.34 -10.06 -9.08
N LYS A 72 -5.14 -11.01 -8.15
CA LYS A 72 -6.20 -11.65 -7.35
C LYS A 72 -6.42 -11.01 -5.99
N ALA A 73 -5.52 -10.10 -5.57
CA ALA A 73 -5.61 -9.41 -4.31
C ALA A 73 -6.84 -8.50 -4.25
N VAL A 74 -7.52 -8.58 -3.12
CA VAL A 74 -8.69 -7.80 -2.72
C VAL A 74 -8.28 -6.82 -1.62
N VAL A 75 -7.42 -7.26 -0.69
CA VAL A 75 -6.87 -6.43 0.38
C VAL A 75 -5.35 -6.44 0.33
N ILE A 76 -4.75 -5.25 0.30
CA ILE A 76 -3.32 -5.04 0.51
C ILE A 76 -3.20 -3.99 1.62
N ASP A 77 -2.67 -4.40 2.78
CA ASP A 77 -2.37 -3.48 3.87
C ASP A 77 -0.88 -3.53 4.21
N ALA A 78 -0.18 -2.44 3.93
CA ALA A 78 1.21 -2.22 4.34
C ALA A 78 1.35 -0.91 5.13
N GLY A 79 0.28 -0.49 5.82
CA GLY A 79 0.29 0.70 6.66
C GLY A 79 1.22 0.56 7.87
N MET A 80 1.56 1.67 8.50
CA MET A 80 2.39 1.75 9.71
C MET A 80 3.71 0.99 9.56
N ASN A 81 4.51 1.38 8.57
CA ASN A 81 5.83 0.83 8.29
C ASN A 81 6.82 1.99 8.06
N GLN A 82 8.01 1.71 7.55
CA GLN A 82 9.06 2.68 7.21
C GLN A 82 9.32 2.70 5.70
N LEU A 83 8.29 2.42 4.89
CA LEU A 83 8.40 2.35 3.43
C LEU A 83 8.64 3.74 2.85
N THR A 84 9.43 3.82 1.79
CA THR A 84 9.82 5.08 1.12
C THR A 84 9.57 5.00 -0.38
N GLY A 85 9.84 6.09 -1.11
CA GLY A 85 9.73 6.12 -2.56
C GLY A 85 8.32 6.42 -3.06
N PRO A 86 8.14 6.47 -4.39
CA PRO A 86 6.83 6.63 -5.01
C PRO A 86 6.03 5.34 -5.00
N ILE A 87 4.71 5.46 -5.19
CA ILE A 87 3.86 4.30 -5.50
C ILE A 87 4.19 3.85 -6.94
N PRO A 88 4.54 2.57 -7.15
CA PRO A 88 4.79 2.02 -8.47
C PRO A 88 3.60 2.18 -9.45
N PRO A 89 3.83 2.55 -10.72
CA PRO A 89 2.77 2.60 -11.73
C PRO A 89 2.05 1.25 -11.92
N LEU A 90 2.73 0.12 -11.67
CA LEU A 90 2.16 -1.23 -11.78
C LEU A 90 1.04 -1.49 -10.76
N PHE A 91 0.85 -0.66 -9.74
CA PHE A 91 -0.30 -0.80 -8.84
C PHE A 91 -1.64 -0.56 -9.55
N SER A 92 -1.63 0.06 -10.74
CA SER A 92 -2.80 0.12 -11.62
C SER A 92 -3.24 -1.24 -12.18
N CYS A 93 -2.41 -2.29 -12.06
CA CYS A 93 -2.72 -3.66 -12.49
C CYS A 93 -3.51 -4.47 -11.44
N LEU A 94 -3.73 -3.91 -10.25
CA LEU A 94 -4.48 -4.53 -9.14
C LEU A 94 -6.00 -4.56 -9.42
N SER A 95 -6.42 -5.18 -10.51
CA SER A 95 -7.79 -5.15 -11.05
C SER A 95 -8.90 -5.63 -10.10
N ARG A 96 -8.56 -6.30 -8.99
CA ARG A 96 -9.51 -6.82 -8.00
C ARG A 96 -9.40 -6.15 -6.63
N VAL A 97 -8.48 -5.21 -6.45
CA VAL A 97 -8.27 -4.57 -5.15
C VAL A 97 -9.50 -3.77 -4.75
N GLU A 98 -9.95 -3.98 -3.53
CA GLU A 98 -11.05 -3.27 -2.90
C GLU A 98 -10.52 -2.35 -1.81
N GLN A 99 -9.44 -2.76 -1.14
CA GLN A 99 -8.80 -2.02 -0.06
C GLN A 99 -7.27 -1.99 -0.25
N LEU A 100 -6.71 -0.80 -0.34
CA LEU A 100 -5.27 -0.56 -0.35
C LEU A 100 -4.91 0.45 0.75
N ASN A 101 -4.22 -0.03 1.78
CA ASN A 101 -3.76 0.80 2.88
C ASN A 101 -2.23 0.91 2.86
N LEU A 102 -1.74 2.13 2.67
CA LEU A 102 -0.32 2.48 2.72
C LEU A 102 -0.05 3.60 3.74
N ALA A 103 -1.01 3.87 4.64
CA ALA A 103 -0.96 4.99 5.56
C ALA A 103 0.19 4.86 6.58
N GLY A 104 0.72 5.97 7.07
CA GLY A 104 1.75 5.95 8.11
C GLY A 104 3.07 5.34 7.62
N ASN A 105 3.55 5.82 6.49
CA ASN A 105 4.85 5.50 5.91
C ASN A 105 5.57 6.81 5.54
N SER A 106 6.71 6.69 4.84
CA SER A 106 7.47 7.80 4.28
C SER A 106 7.41 7.80 2.74
N LEU A 107 6.27 7.42 2.15
CA LEU A 107 6.06 7.41 0.70
C LEU A 107 5.90 8.84 0.17
N TYR A 108 6.37 9.10 -1.04
CA TYR A 108 6.43 10.46 -1.59
C TYR A 108 6.22 10.54 -3.09
N GLY A 109 6.26 11.77 -3.62
CA GLY A 109 6.05 12.03 -5.04
C GLY A 109 4.57 12.16 -5.38
N HIS A 110 4.20 11.75 -6.59
CA HIS A 110 2.84 11.89 -7.11
C HIS A 110 2.06 10.60 -6.89
N VAL A 111 0.79 10.71 -6.48
CA VAL A 111 -0.12 9.56 -6.46
C VAL A 111 -0.50 9.23 -7.92
N PRO A 112 -0.25 8.00 -8.42
CA PRO A 112 -0.54 7.66 -9.81
C PRO A 112 -2.04 7.71 -10.10
N ASP A 113 -2.46 8.54 -11.06
CA ASP A 113 -3.87 8.69 -11.42
C ASP A 113 -4.50 7.38 -11.93
N ALA A 114 -3.68 6.52 -12.53
CA ALA A 114 -4.08 5.19 -12.98
C ALA A 114 -4.51 4.27 -11.81
N LEU A 115 -3.91 4.42 -10.62
CA LEU A 115 -4.32 3.70 -9.42
C LEU A 115 -5.73 4.14 -8.99
N CYS A 116 -5.99 5.45 -8.96
CA CYS A 116 -7.31 5.98 -8.59
C CYS A 116 -8.42 5.60 -9.58
N ARG A 117 -8.10 5.33 -10.86
CA ARG A 117 -9.08 4.79 -11.83
C ARG A 117 -9.59 3.39 -11.45
N LEU A 118 -8.92 2.66 -10.57
CA LEU A 118 -9.45 1.41 -10.01
C LEU A 118 -10.66 1.62 -9.10
N ALA A 119 -11.00 2.86 -8.73
CA ALA A 119 -12.26 3.21 -8.07
C ALA A 119 -13.39 3.56 -9.06
N GLY A 120 -13.10 3.54 -10.37
CA GLY A 120 -14.07 3.80 -11.42
C GLY A 120 -14.94 2.58 -11.77
N PRO A 121 -15.81 2.68 -12.79
CA PRO A 121 -16.83 1.67 -13.10
C PRO A 121 -16.29 0.27 -13.42
N ALA A 122 -15.05 0.17 -13.92
CA ALA A 122 -14.40 -1.09 -14.26
C ALA A 122 -13.51 -1.64 -13.13
N GLY A 123 -13.34 -0.89 -12.04
CA GLY A 123 -12.52 -1.28 -10.91
C GLY A 123 -13.36 -1.59 -9.66
N ARG A 124 -12.69 -1.93 -8.57
CA ARG A 124 -13.30 -2.35 -7.31
C ARG A 124 -12.82 -1.55 -6.09
N LEU A 125 -11.85 -0.65 -6.28
CA LEU A 125 -11.20 0.05 -5.19
C LEU A 125 -12.21 0.97 -4.50
N SER A 126 -12.53 0.61 -3.27
CA SER A 126 -13.50 1.31 -2.43
C SER A 126 -12.84 2.05 -1.27
N ASN A 127 -11.61 1.66 -0.91
CA ASN A 127 -10.84 2.27 0.15
C ASN A 127 -9.35 2.33 -0.23
N LEU A 128 -8.84 3.55 -0.40
CA LEU A 128 -7.45 3.87 -0.66
C LEU A 128 -6.96 4.82 0.44
N THR A 129 -6.24 4.29 1.42
CA THR A 129 -5.73 5.10 2.53
C THR A 129 -4.25 5.38 2.33
N LEU A 130 -3.91 6.63 2.05
CA LEU A 130 -2.55 7.14 1.85
C LEU A 130 -2.15 8.17 2.91
N SER A 131 -2.93 8.32 3.97
CA SER A 131 -2.71 9.34 4.99
C SER A 131 -1.39 9.15 5.74
N CYS A 132 -0.88 10.24 6.33
CA CYS A 132 0.39 10.23 7.07
C CYS A 132 1.57 9.74 6.21
N ASN A 133 1.75 10.33 5.03
CA ASN A 133 2.88 10.13 4.10
C ASN A 133 3.44 11.51 3.68
N TYR A 134 4.22 11.57 2.59
CA TYR A 134 4.80 12.79 2.03
C TYR A 134 4.48 12.96 0.53
N PHE A 135 3.30 12.49 0.07
CA PHE A 135 2.85 12.76 -1.29
C PHE A 135 2.66 14.26 -1.51
N VAL A 136 3.06 14.76 -2.67
CA VAL A 136 3.06 16.20 -2.99
C VAL A 136 1.96 16.60 -3.97
N ALA A 137 1.41 15.64 -4.70
CA ALA A 137 0.44 15.91 -5.76
C ALA A 137 -0.44 14.69 -6.07
N VAL A 138 -1.64 15.00 -6.57
CA VAL A 138 -2.60 14.05 -7.15
C VAL A 138 -3.05 14.56 -8.52
N GLY A 139 -3.37 13.65 -9.43
CA GLY A 139 -4.03 14.02 -10.68
C GLY A 139 -5.56 14.12 -10.52
N PRO A 140 -6.28 14.46 -11.60
CA PRO A 140 -7.72 14.68 -11.57
C PRO A 140 -8.54 13.44 -11.16
N ALA A 141 -8.11 12.23 -11.55
CA ALA A 141 -8.83 11.02 -11.17
C ALA A 141 -8.76 10.79 -9.66
N CYS A 142 -7.58 10.99 -9.07
CA CYS A 142 -7.41 10.93 -7.61
C CYS A 142 -8.12 12.08 -6.89
N ALA A 143 -8.03 13.31 -7.40
CA ALA A 143 -8.68 14.47 -6.79
C ALA A 143 -10.20 14.28 -6.64
N ALA A 144 -10.86 13.66 -7.63
CA ALA A 144 -12.29 13.35 -7.58
C ALA A 144 -12.70 12.34 -6.48
N LEU A 145 -11.74 11.58 -5.93
CA LEU A 145 -11.98 10.60 -4.87
C LEU A 145 -11.79 11.19 -3.45
N ILE A 146 -11.18 12.37 -3.34
CA ILE A 146 -10.89 13.02 -2.05
C ILE A 146 -12.13 13.81 -1.61
N LYS A 147 -12.91 13.22 -0.70
CA LYS A 147 -14.05 13.84 -0.02
C LYS A 147 -14.15 13.26 1.39
N ASP A 148 -14.92 13.90 2.27
CA ASP A 148 -15.18 13.31 3.59
C ASP A 148 -15.92 11.97 3.44
N GLY A 149 -15.37 10.90 4.03
CA GLY A 149 -15.80 9.52 3.78
C GLY A 149 -15.64 9.05 2.32
N GLY A 150 -14.76 9.69 1.55
CA GLY A 150 -14.44 9.31 0.17
C GLY A 150 -13.59 8.04 0.05
N VAL A 151 -13.33 7.63 -1.19
CA VAL A 151 -12.49 6.45 -1.47
C VAL A 151 -11.03 6.72 -1.11
N LEU A 152 -10.54 7.95 -1.32
CA LEU A 152 -9.13 8.30 -1.14
C LEU A 152 -8.93 9.20 0.08
N ASP A 153 -8.20 8.70 1.09
CA ASP A 153 -7.70 9.50 2.21
C ASP A 153 -6.24 9.92 1.98
N VAL A 154 -6.00 11.23 1.89
CA VAL A 154 -4.67 11.85 1.75
C VAL A 154 -4.35 12.81 2.89
N LYS A 155 -5.05 12.74 4.03
CA LYS A 155 -4.74 13.58 5.19
C LYS A 155 -3.27 13.39 5.63
N HIS A 156 -2.66 14.41 6.19
CA HIS A 156 -1.28 14.40 6.67
C HIS A 156 -0.28 14.00 5.58
N ASN A 157 -0.41 14.57 4.38
CA ASN A 157 0.58 14.55 3.31
C ASN A 157 1.09 15.98 3.04
N CYS A 158 1.71 16.21 1.88
CA CYS A 158 2.26 17.48 1.43
C CYS A 158 1.55 18.01 0.18
N ILE A 159 0.25 17.71 0.03
CA ILE A 159 -0.52 17.99 -1.18
C ILE A 159 -1.15 19.38 -1.08
N SER A 160 -0.55 20.35 -1.77
CA SER A 160 -1.02 21.74 -1.76
C SER A 160 -2.48 21.83 -2.22
N GLY A 161 -3.27 22.68 -1.55
CA GLY A 161 -4.66 22.95 -1.90
C GLY A 161 -5.70 21.99 -1.29
N PHE A 162 -5.28 20.92 -0.60
CA PHE A 162 -6.17 20.05 0.16
C PHE A 162 -6.11 20.34 1.67
N PRO A 163 -7.20 20.11 2.43
CA PRO A 163 -7.21 20.32 3.87
C PRO A 163 -6.38 19.25 4.62
N ASN A 164 -6.09 19.53 5.90
CA ASN A 164 -5.45 18.60 6.84
C ASN A 164 -4.10 18.04 6.36
N GLN A 165 -3.27 18.86 5.71
CA GLN A 165 -1.93 18.48 5.27
C GLN A 165 -0.89 18.78 6.36
N ARG A 166 0.30 18.20 6.23
CA ARG A 166 1.44 18.47 7.10
C ARG A 166 1.86 19.95 6.98
N PRO A 167 2.49 20.52 8.02
CA PRO A 167 3.05 21.86 7.95
C PRO A 167 4.07 21.98 6.81
N ALA A 168 4.12 23.14 6.16
CA ALA A 168 5.05 23.38 5.05
C ALA A 168 6.52 23.15 5.44
N ALA A 169 6.90 23.48 6.68
CA ALA A 169 8.26 23.24 7.19
C ALA A 169 8.61 21.75 7.26
N GLU A 170 7.64 20.89 7.58
CA GLU A 170 7.83 19.45 7.60
C GLU A 170 7.96 18.89 6.18
N CYS A 171 7.11 19.36 5.26
CA CYS A 171 7.17 18.96 3.85
C CYS A 171 8.44 19.41 3.13
N ALA A 172 9.01 20.57 3.49
CA ALA A 172 10.25 21.07 2.90
C ALA A 172 11.51 20.34 3.40
N ALA A 173 11.41 19.67 4.56
CA ALA A 173 12.51 18.93 5.16
C ALA A 173 12.61 17.47 4.68
N PHE A 174 11.64 17.03 3.87
CA PHE A 174 11.54 15.69 3.31
C PHE A 174 11.99 15.70 1.83
#